data_AF-A0AB34YH12-F1
#
_entry.id   AF-A0AB34YH12-F1
#
_cell.length_a   1.000
_cell.length_b   1.000
_cell.length_c   1.000
_cell.angle_alpha   90.00
_cell.angle_beta   90.00
_cell.angle_gamma   90.00
#
_symmetry.space_group_name_H-M   'P 1'
#
loop_
_entity.id
_entity.type
_entity.pdbx_description
1 polymer ?
#
loop_
_entity_poly.entity_id
_entity_poly.type
_entity_poly.pdbx_seq_one_letter_code
_entity_poly.pdbx_strand_id
1 'polypeptide(L)'
;MNRGKQKDILTRLYKIRQLRETKAEASLGRARSLTRQAEIKAREKSALRLTHVVEAATTEQQILARMTGKAIDLASLQYLEAFQQRTAEVAEQHQEEETAAKSLLDQSMEKLNLEQDEYKIVHISTTKLEEMINKLNQSGVDIDEWPV
;
A
#
# COMPACT_ATOMS: atom_id res chain seq x y z
N MET A 1 -15.58 -46.00 -10.17
CA MET A 1 -15.07 -45.41 -8.91
C MET A 1 -16.27 -45.15 -7.99
N ASN A 2 -16.25 -45.55 -6.72
CA ASN A 2 -17.43 -45.44 -5.82
C ASN A 2 -17.70 -43.96 -5.46
N ARG A 3 -18.96 -43.49 -5.59
CA ARG A 3 -19.43 -42.13 -5.26
C ARG A 3 -19.02 -41.68 -3.84
N GLY A 4 -18.97 -42.61 -2.88
CA GLY A 4 -18.45 -42.34 -1.54
C GLY A 4 -16.97 -41.93 -1.54
N LYS A 5 -16.13 -42.65 -2.28
CA LYS A 5 -14.69 -42.32 -2.40
C LYS A 5 -14.46 -40.98 -3.11
N GLN A 6 -15.27 -40.65 -4.13
CA GLN A 6 -15.21 -39.35 -4.80
C GLN A 6 -15.57 -38.20 -3.85
N LYS A 7 -16.62 -38.39 -3.04
CA LYS A 7 -17.02 -37.42 -2.01
C LYS A 7 -15.92 -37.17 -0.98
N ASP A 8 -15.28 -38.23 -0.51
CA ASP A 8 -14.19 -38.12 0.48
C ASP A 8 -12.98 -37.38 -0.09
N ILE A 9 -12.61 -37.66 -1.34
CA ILE A 9 -11.52 -36.96 -2.04
C ILE A 9 -11.86 -35.48 -2.21
N LEU A 10 -13.03 -35.14 -2.73
CA LEU A 10 -13.45 -33.75 -2.92
C LEU A 10 -13.51 -32.99 -1.59
N THR A 11 -14.05 -33.61 -0.54
CA THR A 11 -14.11 -33.02 0.81
C THR A 11 -12.72 -32.75 1.36
N ARG A 12 -11.76 -33.67 1.17
CA ARG A 12 -10.37 -33.46 1.59
C ARG A 12 -9.71 -32.32 0.80
N LEU A 13 -9.91 -32.27 -0.52
CA LEU A 13 -9.39 -31.18 -1.37
C LEU A 13 -9.99 -29.83 -0.96
N TYR A 14 -11.29 -29.79 -0.68
CA TYR A 14 -11.99 -28.59 -0.23
C TYR A 14 -11.43 -28.09 1.10
N LYS A 15 -11.24 -28.96 2.09
CA LYS A 15 -10.60 -28.58 3.37
C LYS A 15 -9.19 -28.02 3.18
N ILE A 16 -8.38 -28.61 2.30
CA ILE A 16 -7.05 -28.09 1.97
C ILE A 16 -7.14 -26.71 1.33
N ARG A 17 -8.11 -26.48 0.44
CA ARG A 17 -8.32 -25.18 -0.22
C ARG A 17 -8.85 -24.11 0.74
N GLN A 18 -9.80 -24.43 1.61
CA GLN A 18 -10.25 -23.53 2.68
C GLN A 18 -9.08 -23.05 3.55
N LEU A 19 -8.17 -23.96 3.94
CA LEU A 19 -6.98 -23.56 4.70
C LEU A 19 -6.06 -22.61 3.93
N ARG A 20 -5.93 -22.79 2.61
CA ARG A 20 -5.15 -21.88 1.75
C ARG A 20 -5.86 -20.54 1.60
N GLU A 21 -7.17 -20.54 1.49
CA GLU A 21 -7.98 -19.34 1.37
C GLU A 21 -7.90 -18.48 2.62
N THR A 22 -8.05 -19.08 3.81
CA THR A 22 -7.86 -18.36 5.08
C THR A 22 -6.45 -17.75 5.19
N LYS A 23 -5.42 -18.45 4.69
CA LYS A 23 -4.05 -17.91 4.66
C LYS A 23 -3.92 -16.74 3.69
N ALA A 24 -4.45 -16.87 2.49
CA ALA A 24 -4.43 -15.82 1.46
C ALA A 24 -5.21 -14.58 1.94
N GLU A 25 -6.38 -14.77 2.57
CA GLU A 25 -7.17 -13.69 3.16
C GLU A 25 -6.39 -12.96 4.26
N ALA A 26 -5.71 -13.71 5.15
CA ALA A 26 -4.89 -13.11 6.19
C ALA A 26 -3.68 -12.34 5.61
N SER A 27 -3.04 -12.84 4.55
CA SER A 27 -1.96 -12.13 3.86
C SER A 27 -2.46 -10.87 3.17
N LEU A 28 -3.59 -10.94 2.47
CA LEU A 28 -4.27 -9.80 1.86
C LEU A 28 -4.63 -8.74 2.92
N GLY A 29 -5.15 -9.16 4.07
CA GLY A 29 -5.44 -8.26 5.19
C GLY A 29 -4.20 -7.53 5.70
N ARG A 30 -3.06 -8.23 5.84
CA ARG A 30 -1.77 -7.61 6.19
C ARG A 30 -1.29 -6.63 5.12
N ALA A 31 -1.37 -7.00 3.84
CA ALA A 31 -0.95 -6.14 2.73
C ALA A 31 -1.79 -4.85 2.66
N ARG A 32 -3.10 -4.93 2.87
CA ARG A 32 -4.00 -3.76 2.99
C ARG A 32 -3.58 -2.83 4.13
N SER A 33 -3.30 -3.40 5.30
CA SER A 33 -2.86 -2.62 6.46
C SER A 33 -1.53 -1.89 6.18
N LEU A 34 -0.54 -2.60 5.63
CA LEU A 34 0.76 -2.01 5.28
C LEU A 34 0.62 -0.91 4.22
N THR A 35 -0.20 -1.12 3.19
CA THR A 35 -0.44 -0.11 2.14
C THR A 35 -1.05 1.15 2.73
N ARG A 36 -2.04 0.99 3.63
CA ARG A 36 -2.65 2.14 4.33
C ARG A 36 -1.65 2.90 5.20
N GLN A 37 -0.77 2.20 5.90
CA GLN A 37 0.29 2.84 6.70
C GLN A 37 1.29 3.58 5.81
N ALA A 38 1.71 2.99 4.69
CA ALA A 38 2.59 3.63 3.74
C ALA A 38 1.95 4.87 3.09
N GLU A 39 0.65 4.81 2.80
CA GLU A 39 -0.11 5.95 2.27
C GLU A 39 -0.16 7.11 3.27
N ILE A 40 -0.45 6.82 4.54
CA ILE A 40 -0.44 7.82 5.62
C ILE A 40 0.95 8.47 5.70
N LYS A 41 2.02 7.65 5.74
CA LYS A 41 3.39 8.14 5.84
C LYS A 41 3.79 9.00 4.63
N ALA A 42 3.42 8.61 3.41
CA ALA A 42 3.69 9.39 2.20
C ALA A 42 2.98 10.75 2.24
N ARG A 43 1.72 10.78 2.70
CA ARG A 43 0.96 12.03 2.88
C ARG A 43 1.58 12.92 3.96
N GLU A 44 1.96 12.36 5.11
CA GLU A 44 2.61 13.09 6.19
C GLU A 44 3.92 13.74 5.73
N LYS A 45 4.79 12.99 5.03
CA LYS A 45 6.05 13.53 4.51
C LYS A 45 5.84 14.61 3.44
N SER A 46 4.87 14.42 2.56
CA SER A 46 4.50 15.45 1.58
C SER A 46 3.99 16.73 2.25
N ALA A 47 3.13 16.59 3.26
CA ALA A 47 2.61 17.71 4.03
C ALA A 47 3.73 18.47 4.77
N LEU A 48 4.66 17.76 5.42
CA LEU A 48 5.82 18.37 6.09
C LEU A 48 6.67 19.20 5.12
N ARG A 49 6.98 18.67 3.93
CA ARG A 49 7.74 19.40 2.91
C ARG A 49 7.01 20.69 2.49
N LEU A 50 5.70 20.59 2.23
CA LEU A 50 4.90 21.75 1.83
C LEU A 50 4.85 22.81 2.93
N THR A 51 4.63 22.42 4.18
CA THR A 51 4.64 23.32 5.33
C THR A 51 5.99 24.02 5.47
N HIS A 52 7.11 23.28 5.40
CA HIS A 52 8.45 23.85 5.47
C HIS A 52 8.68 24.90 4.39
N VAL A 53 8.32 24.60 3.13
CA VAL A 53 8.47 25.55 2.01
C VAL A 53 7.66 26.83 2.24
N VAL A 54 6.44 26.73 2.74
CA VAL A 54 5.58 27.90 3.01
C VAL A 54 6.13 28.73 4.18
N GLU A 55 6.53 28.10 5.27
CA GLU A 55 7.12 28.77 6.44
C GLU A 55 8.44 29.46 6.07
N ALA A 56 9.27 28.79 5.27
CA ALA A 56 10.52 29.33 4.77
C ALA A 56 10.29 30.57 3.89
N ALA A 57 9.40 30.48 2.90
CA ALA A 57 9.07 31.61 2.02
C ALA A 57 8.50 32.80 2.80
N THR A 58 7.64 32.52 3.79
CA THR A 58 7.07 33.56 4.67
C THR A 58 8.17 34.25 5.50
N THR A 59 9.08 33.46 6.06
CA THR A 59 10.17 33.98 6.89
C THR A 59 11.16 34.78 6.05
N GLU A 60 11.53 34.28 4.87
CA GLU A 60 12.37 34.99 3.90
C GLU A 60 11.78 36.36 3.54
N GLN A 61 10.48 36.40 3.23
CA GLN A 61 9.78 37.64 2.91
C GLN A 61 9.84 38.64 4.08
N GLN A 62 9.70 38.17 5.33
CA GLN A 62 9.83 39.01 6.51
C GLN A 62 11.26 39.56 6.70
N ILE A 63 12.29 38.75 6.42
CA ILE A 63 13.69 39.17 6.47
C ILE A 63 13.93 40.27 5.42
N LEU A 64 13.54 40.01 4.17
CA LEU A 64 13.67 40.97 3.07
C LEU A 64 12.92 42.28 3.33
N ALA A 65 11.70 42.19 3.86
CA ALA A 65 10.90 43.38 4.23
C ALA A 65 11.60 44.23 5.30
N ARG A 66 12.28 43.61 6.27
CA ARG A 66 13.04 44.33 7.32
C ARG A 66 14.27 45.05 6.79
N MET A 67 14.87 44.53 5.71
CA MET A 67 16.03 45.10 5.03
C MET A 67 15.63 46.19 4.01
N THR A 68 14.41 46.13 3.49
CA THR A 68 13.91 47.09 2.50
C THR A 68 13.83 48.50 3.08
N GLY A 69 14.32 49.50 2.32
CA GLY A 69 14.28 50.91 2.74
C GLY A 69 15.28 51.30 3.83
N LYS A 70 16.22 50.40 4.18
CA LYS A 70 17.33 50.67 5.11
C LYS A 70 18.67 50.54 4.39
N ALA A 71 19.73 51.09 4.98
CA ALA A 71 21.08 50.76 4.57
C ALA A 71 21.32 49.27 4.83
N ILE A 72 21.64 48.52 3.76
CA ILE A 72 21.93 47.09 3.85
C ILE A 72 23.33 46.93 4.42
N ASP A 73 23.45 46.30 5.58
CA ASP A 73 24.74 45.94 6.18
C ASP A 73 25.11 44.47 5.89
N LEU A 74 26.41 44.18 6.05
CA LEU A 74 26.95 42.85 5.81
C LEU A 74 26.33 41.78 6.72
N ALA A 75 26.04 42.14 7.97
CA ALA A 75 25.47 41.21 8.95
C ALA A 75 24.06 40.73 8.53
N SER A 76 23.24 41.64 7.99
CA SER A 76 21.90 41.33 7.48
C SER A 76 21.96 40.41 6.25
N LEU A 77 22.94 40.62 5.37
CA LEU A 77 23.17 39.75 4.21
C LEU A 77 23.64 38.35 4.64
N GLN A 78 24.59 38.27 5.57
CA GLN A 78 25.07 37.00 6.12
C GLN A 78 23.96 36.22 6.83
N TYR A 79 23.06 36.91 7.51
CA TYR A 79 21.89 36.28 8.14
C TYR A 79 20.94 35.68 7.09
N LEU A 80 20.64 36.41 6.02
CA LEU A 80 19.80 35.91 4.92
C LEU A 80 20.45 34.71 4.22
N GLU A 81 21.76 34.78 3.95
CA GLU A 81 22.53 33.68 3.35
C GLU A 81 22.47 32.42 4.23
N ALA A 82 22.76 32.55 5.52
CA ALA A 82 22.71 31.43 6.46
C ALA A 82 21.30 30.84 6.58
N PHE A 83 20.26 31.69 6.54
CA PHE A 83 18.87 31.26 6.51
C PHE A 83 18.54 30.46 5.24
N GLN A 84 18.96 30.93 4.07
CA GLN A 84 18.72 30.25 2.79
C GLN A 84 19.46 28.91 2.72
N GLN A 85 20.72 28.85 3.15
CA GLN A 85 21.50 27.61 3.21
C GLN A 85 20.80 26.56 4.09
N ARG A 86 20.45 26.92 5.33
CA ARG A 86 19.77 26.01 6.25
C ARG A 86 18.40 25.55 5.71
N THR A 87 17.65 26.47 5.11
CA THR A 87 16.34 26.15 4.53
C THR A 87 16.46 25.15 3.39
N ALA A 88 17.48 25.31 2.54
CA ALA A 88 17.75 24.41 1.42
C ALA A 88 18.12 23.01 1.91
N GLU A 89 19.00 22.90 2.91
CA GLU A 89 19.37 21.61 3.52
C GLU A 89 18.15 20.87 4.08
N VAL A 90 17.29 21.57 4.82
CA VAL A 90 16.07 20.97 5.39
C VAL A 90 15.06 20.59 4.29
N ALA A 91 14.97 21.40 3.23
CA ALA A 91 14.10 21.10 2.09
C ALA A 91 14.55 19.86 1.33
N GLU A 92 15.87 19.67 1.15
CA GLU A 92 16.46 18.48 0.55
C GLU A 92 16.14 17.23 1.39
N GLN A 93 16.34 17.30 2.71
CA GLN A 93 15.99 16.21 3.62
C GLN A 93 14.51 15.84 3.52
N HIS A 94 13.60 16.82 3.54
CA HIS A 94 12.16 16.55 3.38
C HIS A 94 11.82 15.93 2.01
N GLN A 95 12.52 16.33 0.96
CA GLN A 95 12.34 15.77 -0.38
C GLN A 95 12.80 14.30 -0.44
N GLU A 96 13.93 13.97 0.18
CA GLU A 96 14.42 12.59 0.29
C GLU A 96 13.44 11.71 1.09
N GLU A 97 12.95 12.21 2.23
CA GLU A 97 11.98 11.49 3.06
C GLU A 97 10.65 11.26 2.33
N GLU A 98 10.14 12.26 1.61
CA GLU A 98 8.92 12.12 0.78
C GLU A 98 9.13 11.09 -0.32
N THR A 99 10.29 11.12 -0.98
CA THR A 99 10.63 10.18 -2.07
C THR A 99 10.72 8.75 -1.55
N ALA A 100 11.38 8.54 -0.41
CA ALA A 100 11.45 7.23 0.24
C ALA A 100 10.07 6.72 0.68
N ALA A 101 9.22 7.60 1.20
CA ALA A 101 7.85 7.24 1.60
C ALA A 101 6.97 6.88 0.40
N LYS A 102 7.09 7.60 -0.73
CA LYS A 102 6.41 7.25 -2.00
C LYS A 102 6.88 5.92 -2.54
N SER A 103 8.19 5.67 -2.56
CA SER A 103 8.74 4.37 -3.01
C SER A 103 8.22 3.20 -2.16
N LEU A 104 8.13 3.39 -0.84
CA LEU A 104 7.54 2.39 0.06
C LEU A 104 6.05 2.15 -0.25
N LEU A 105 5.30 3.23 -0.53
CA LEU A 105 3.90 3.14 -0.94
C LEU A 105 3.77 2.34 -2.24
N ASP A 106 4.57 2.63 -3.26
CA ASP A 106 4.57 1.90 -4.54
C ASP A 106 4.84 0.41 -4.35
N GLN A 107 5.87 0.06 -3.57
CA GLN A 107 6.19 -1.33 -3.24
C GLN A 107 5.04 -2.03 -2.48
N SER A 108 4.40 -1.31 -1.56
CA SER A 108 3.27 -1.86 -0.80
C SER A 108 2.04 -2.10 -1.67
N MET A 109 1.78 -1.21 -2.65
CA MET A 109 0.69 -1.35 -3.62
C MET A 109 0.94 -2.52 -4.58
N GLU A 110 2.18 -2.71 -5.05
CA GLU A 110 2.55 -3.88 -5.86
C GLU A 110 2.28 -5.18 -5.09
N LYS A 111 2.74 -5.25 -3.84
CA LYS A 111 2.46 -6.41 -2.98
C LYS A 111 0.97 -6.62 -2.75
N LEU A 112 0.20 -5.55 -2.52
CA LEU A 112 -1.25 -5.63 -2.35
C LEU A 112 -1.92 -6.25 -3.59
N ASN A 113 -1.49 -5.86 -4.80
CA ASN A 113 -2.03 -6.41 -6.03
C ASN A 113 -1.73 -7.91 -6.17
N LEU A 114 -0.50 -8.33 -5.86
CA LEU A 114 -0.13 -9.75 -5.88
C LEU A 114 -0.99 -10.58 -4.91
N GLU A 115 -1.18 -10.09 -3.68
CA GLU A 115 -1.97 -10.77 -2.65
C GLU A 115 -3.47 -10.79 -3.00
N GLN A 116 -3.97 -9.76 -3.69
CA GLN A 116 -5.34 -9.74 -4.21
C GLN A 116 -5.54 -10.81 -5.29
N ASP A 117 -4.58 -10.95 -6.20
CA ASP A 117 -4.67 -11.92 -7.28
C ASP A 117 -4.53 -13.36 -6.76
N GLU A 118 -3.63 -13.60 -5.80
CA GLU A 118 -3.55 -14.88 -5.11
C GLU A 118 -4.87 -15.23 -4.42
N TYR A 119 -5.45 -14.30 -3.66
CA TYR A 119 -6.72 -14.52 -2.98
C TYR A 119 -7.84 -14.85 -3.98
N LYS A 120 -7.96 -14.10 -5.10
CA LYS A 120 -8.97 -14.39 -6.14
C LYS A 120 -8.82 -15.80 -6.71
N ILE A 121 -7.59 -16.22 -7.06
CA ILE A 121 -7.32 -17.55 -7.61
C ILE A 121 -7.73 -18.63 -6.60
N VAL A 122 -7.33 -18.48 -5.34
CA VAL A 122 -7.64 -19.45 -4.30
C VAL A 122 -9.15 -19.50 -4.03
N HIS A 123 -9.80 -18.35 -3.89
CA HIS A 123 -11.24 -18.23 -3.67
C HIS A 123 -12.04 -18.94 -4.77
N ILE A 124 -11.77 -18.64 -6.04
CA ILE A 124 -12.42 -19.29 -7.18
C ILE A 124 -12.26 -20.81 -7.10
N SER A 125 -11.04 -21.28 -6.78
CA SER A 125 -10.79 -22.73 -6.66
C SER A 125 -11.53 -23.37 -5.49
N THR A 126 -11.70 -22.66 -4.36
CA THR A 126 -12.49 -23.16 -3.22
C THR A 126 -13.96 -23.24 -3.58
N THR A 127 -14.53 -22.17 -4.14
CA THR A 127 -15.93 -22.12 -4.59
C THR A 127 -16.22 -23.23 -5.60
N LYS A 128 -15.29 -23.51 -6.52
CA LYS A 128 -15.49 -24.58 -7.50
C LYS A 128 -15.58 -25.96 -6.86
N LEU A 129 -14.73 -26.23 -5.86
CA LEU A 129 -14.80 -27.49 -5.12
C LEU A 129 -16.10 -27.60 -4.30
N GLU A 130 -16.58 -26.49 -3.73
CA GLU A 130 -17.86 -26.44 -3.05
C GLU A 130 -19.03 -26.77 -3.99
N GLU A 131 -19.05 -26.16 -5.18
CA GLU A 131 -20.02 -26.48 -6.24
C GLU A 131 -19.99 -27.97 -6.61
N MET A 132 -18.80 -28.56 -6.80
CA MET A 132 -18.66 -29.98 -7.14
C MET A 132 -19.17 -30.89 -6.03
N ILE A 133 -18.89 -30.55 -4.76
CA ILE A 133 -19.43 -31.28 -3.60
C ILE A 133 -20.95 -31.17 -3.57
N ASN A 134 -21.51 -29.99 -3.82
CA ASN A 134 -22.95 -29.75 -3.83
C ASN A 134 -23.65 -30.54 -4.94
N LYS A 135 -23.10 -30.53 -6.17
CA LYS A 135 -23.59 -31.36 -7.29
C LYS A 135 -23.55 -32.84 -6.96
N LEU A 136 -22.47 -33.32 -6.33
CA LEU A 136 -22.35 -34.73 -5.93
C LEU A 136 -23.33 -35.13 -4.82
N ASN A 137 -23.75 -34.19 -3.97
CA ASN A 137 -24.78 -34.42 -2.95
C ASN A 137 -26.20 -34.43 -3.53
N GLN A 138 -26.44 -33.79 -4.67
CA GLN A 138 -27.71 -33.86 -5.39
C GLN A 138 -27.81 -35.20 -6.14
N SER A 139 -28.84 -36.00 -5.86
CA SER A 139 -29.06 -37.29 -6.53
C SER A 139 -29.49 -37.07 -7.99
N GLY A 140 -28.68 -37.53 -8.96
CA GLY A 140 -29.07 -37.61 -10.38
C GLY A 140 -28.19 -36.88 -11.39
N VAL A 141 -27.07 -36.26 -10.99
CA VAL A 141 -26.16 -35.58 -11.93
C VAL A 141 -25.14 -36.58 -12.48
N ASP A 142 -25.17 -36.81 -13.79
CA ASP A 142 -24.16 -37.61 -14.49
C ASP A 142 -22.78 -36.93 -14.40
N ILE A 143 -21.75 -37.73 -14.16
CA ILE A 143 -20.37 -37.27 -13.95
C ILE A 143 -19.80 -36.65 -15.24
N ASP A 144 -20.41 -36.92 -16.39
CA ASP A 144 -20.03 -36.42 -17.71
C ASP A 144 -20.35 -34.93 -17.94
N GLU A 145 -21.15 -34.29 -17.07
CA GLU A 145 -21.44 -32.84 -17.13
C GLU A 145 -20.45 -31.99 -16.31
N TRP A 146 -19.33 -32.56 -15.89
CA TRP A 146 -18.33 -31.83 -15.12
C TRP A 146 -17.45 -31.01 -16.08
N PRO A 147 -17.42 -29.67 -15.95
CA PRO A 147 -16.54 -28.87 -16.79
C PRO A 147 -15.09 -29.24 -16.48
N VAL A 148 -14.38 -29.65 -17.53
CA VAL A 148 -12.92 -29.87 -17.55
C VAL A 148 -12.21 -28.54 -17.34
#